data_AF-A0A6N2EBV0-F1
#
_entry.id   AF-A0A6N2EBV0-F1
#
_cell.length_a   1.000
_cell.length_b   1.000
_cell.length_c   1.000
_cell.angle_alpha   90.00
_cell.angle_beta   90.00
_cell.angle_gamma   90.00
#
_symmetry.space_group_name_H-M   'P 1'
#
loop_
_entity.id
_entity.type
_entity.pdbx_description
1 polymer ?
#
loop_
_entity_poly.entity_id
_entity_poly.type
_entity_poly.pdbx_seq_one_letter_code
_entity_poly.pdbx_strand_id
1 'polypeptide(L)'
;MSPRYTTLMASLPPLGGLFEAREPAISRLKLQSRLSLLHPHDRQRLNGAIRILSQGLLGDASQAGESSGQPGRGDALLLEEAERFFREVDHPLLRQLVRHRLDLRTIVAALRRRHRGEAEAPRGQAWGSGPLVATIERHWSEPSLGLAGLFPWIGEAVLLLETNDLIGLERLLFSLIWRELDRLAQGHNFDFEAVVIYLARWSLVERWSNYDATAAAQRFRQLVSAGLGRFTDTLAVCPAR
;
A
#
# COMPACT_ATOMS: atom_id res chain seq x y z
N MET A 1 -19.35 -25.82 5.28
CA MET A 1 -19.14 -25.12 3.99
C MET A 1 -20.44 -24.46 3.57
N SER A 2 -20.44 -23.14 3.35
CA SER A 2 -21.65 -22.45 2.88
C SER A 2 -21.66 -22.44 1.35
N PRO A 3 -22.74 -22.89 0.68
CA PRO A 3 -22.80 -22.97 -0.78
C PRO A 3 -22.58 -21.61 -1.47
N ARG A 4 -22.87 -20.50 -0.79
CA ARG A 4 -22.64 -19.14 -1.31
C ARG A 4 -21.17 -18.82 -1.53
N TYR A 5 -20.29 -19.20 -0.60
CA TYR A 5 -18.85 -18.94 -0.72
C TYR A 5 -18.23 -19.78 -1.83
N THR A 6 -18.68 -21.02 -1.99
CA THR A 6 -18.29 -21.87 -3.13
C THR A 6 -18.69 -21.24 -4.46
N THR A 7 -19.95 -20.82 -4.63
CA THR A 7 -20.41 -20.16 -5.87
C THR A 7 -19.66 -18.86 -6.14
N LEU A 8 -19.44 -18.04 -5.11
CA LEU A 8 -18.69 -16.80 -5.24
C LEU A 8 -17.26 -17.07 -5.71
N MET A 9 -16.52 -17.91 -5.01
CA MET A 9 -15.13 -18.23 -5.35
C MET A 9 -15.01 -18.88 -6.72
N ALA A 10 -15.91 -19.79 -7.09
CA ALA A 10 -15.93 -20.42 -8.41
C ALA A 10 -16.22 -19.41 -9.54
N SER A 11 -16.88 -18.28 -9.25
CA SER A 11 -17.13 -17.23 -10.23
C SER A 11 -15.89 -16.35 -10.49
N LEU A 12 -14.94 -16.27 -9.55
CA LEU A 12 -13.79 -15.36 -9.58
C LEU A 12 -12.66 -15.91 -10.46
N PRO A 13 -12.10 -15.13 -11.40
CA PRO A 13 -10.98 -15.59 -12.21
C PRO A 13 -9.70 -15.71 -11.35
N PRO A 14 -8.78 -16.62 -11.68
CA PRO A 14 -7.50 -16.69 -11.00
C PRO A 14 -6.75 -15.37 -11.17
N LEU A 15 -6.11 -14.93 -10.07
CA LEU A 15 -5.20 -13.80 -10.11
C LEU A 15 -3.83 -14.34 -10.54
N GLY A 16 -3.24 -13.77 -11.58
CA GLY A 16 -1.85 -14.08 -11.98
C GLY A 16 -0.84 -13.55 -10.95
N GLY A 17 0.45 -13.59 -11.29
CA GLY A 17 1.49 -13.00 -10.45
C GLY A 17 1.30 -11.48 -10.27
N LEU A 18 1.60 -11.00 -9.06
CA LEU A 18 1.44 -9.59 -8.67
C LEU A 18 2.03 -8.59 -9.67
N PHE A 19 3.24 -8.86 -10.18
CA PHE A 19 3.97 -7.98 -11.10
C PHE A 19 3.91 -8.42 -12.56
N GLU A 20 3.20 -9.52 -12.86
CA GLU A 20 3.07 -10.07 -14.21
C GLU A 20 1.84 -9.52 -14.92
N ALA A 21 0.78 -9.21 -14.16
CA ALA A 21 -0.48 -8.75 -14.69
C ALA A 21 -0.42 -7.25 -15.08
N ARG A 22 -0.67 -6.96 -16.37
CA ARG A 22 -0.83 -5.58 -16.86
C ARG A 22 -2.11 -4.92 -16.34
N GLU A 23 -3.15 -5.72 -16.12
CA GLU A 23 -4.45 -5.28 -15.61
C GLU A 23 -5.03 -6.35 -14.67
N PRO A 24 -5.93 -5.97 -13.75
CA PRO A 24 -6.62 -6.94 -12.90
C PRO A 24 -7.45 -7.95 -13.70
N ALA A 25 -7.46 -9.21 -13.28
CA ALA A 25 -8.20 -10.30 -13.96
C ALA A 25 -9.73 -10.07 -14.06
N ILE A 26 -10.27 -9.16 -13.24
CA ILE A 26 -11.66 -8.73 -13.26
C ILE A 26 -11.74 -7.24 -12.97
N SER A 27 -12.61 -6.51 -13.67
CA SER A 27 -12.83 -5.09 -13.40
C SER A 27 -13.50 -4.87 -12.04
N ARG A 28 -13.23 -3.71 -11.42
CA ARG A 28 -13.80 -3.34 -10.12
C ARG A 28 -15.33 -3.46 -10.07
N LEU A 29 -16.02 -3.02 -11.13
CA LEU A 29 -17.49 -3.09 -11.23
C LEU A 29 -18.00 -4.53 -11.23
N LYS A 30 -17.38 -5.41 -12.03
CA LYS A 30 -17.76 -6.84 -12.08
C LYS A 30 -17.47 -7.54 -10.76
N LEU A 31 -16.36 -7.18 -10.10
CA LEU A 31 -16.01 -7.70 -8.79
C LEU A 31 -17.05 -7.29 -7.73
N GLN A 32 -17.40 -6.00 -7.66
CA GLN A 32 -18.44 -5.51 -6.74
C GLN A 32 -19.80 -6.18 -6.96
N SER A 33 -20.17 -6.42 -8.22
CA SER A 33 -21.37 -7.17 -8.57
C SER A 33 -21.35 -8.59 -7.99
N ARG A 34 -20.23 -9.31 -8.10
CA ARG A 34 -20.09 -10.67 -7.53
C ARG A 34 -20.11 -10.67 -6.01
N LEU A 35 -19.51 -9.66 -5.37
CA LEU A 35 -19.54 -9.51 -3.91
C LEU A 35 -20.94 -9.24 -3.35
N SER A 36 -21.96 -9.00 -4.19
CA SER A 36 -23.36 -8.98 -3.75
C SER A 36 -23.84 -10.32 -3.19
N LEU A 37 -23.17 -11.42 -3.53
CA LEU A 37 -23.44 -12.76 -3.01
C LEU A 37 -22.99 -12.98 -1.55
N LEU A 38 -22.17 -12.07 -1.01
CA LEU A 38 -21.71 -12.14 0.38
C LEU A 38 -22.87 -11.96 1.37
N HIS A 39 -22.73 -12.61 2.53
CA HIS A 39 -23.62 -12.32 3.64
C HIS A 39 -23.50 -10.83 4.04
N PRO A 40 -24.61 -10.11 4.32
CA PRO A 40 -24.55 -8.67 4.63
C PRO A 40 -23.57 -8.33 5.77
N HIS A 41 -23.55 -9.17 6.81
CA HIS A 41 -22.64 -9.03 7.94
C HIS A 41 -21.16 -9.13 7.54
N ASP A 42 -20.84 -10.10 6.67
CA ASP A 42 -19.47 -10.34 6.22
C ASP A 42 -19.02 -9.26 5.22
N ARG A 43 -19.96 -8.75 4.42
CA ARG A 43 -19.74 -7.58 3.56
C ARG A 43 -19.41 -6.33 4.37
N GLN A 44 -20.11 -6.08 5.48
CA GLN A 44 -19.84 -4.95 6.36
C GLN A 44 -18.43 -5.03 6.98
N ARG A 45 -18.08 -6.18 7.56
CA ARG A 45 -16.73 -6.43 8.12
C ARG A 45 -15.64 -6.21 7.07
N LEU A 46 -15.84 -6.78 5.88
CA LEU A 46 -14.91 -6.66 4.75
C LEU A 46 -14.73 -5.21 4.30
N ASN A 47 -15.81 -4.45 4.14
CA ASN A 47 -15.73 -3.05 3.75
C ASN A 47 -14.93 -2.21 4.75
N GLY A 48 -15.11 -2.47 6.06
CA GLY A 48 -14.33 -1.84 7.12
C GLY A 48 -12.83 -2.08 6.96
N ALA A 49 -12.43 -3.34 6.71
CA ALA A 49 -11.03 -3.70 6.48
C ALA A 49 -10.48 -3.08 5.18
N ILE A 50 -11.22 -3.18 4.06
CA ILE A 50 -10.80 -2.66 2.75
C ILE A 50 -10.47 -1.17 2.84
N ARG A 51 -11.28 -0.38 3.56
CA ARG A 51 -11.07 1.06 3.70
C ARG A 51 -9.71 1.42 4.32
N ILE A 52 -9.21 0.60 5.24
CA ILE A 52 -7.87 0.75 5.82
C ILE A 52 -6.80 0.19 4.88
N LEU A 53 -7.02 -1.01 4.31
CA LEU A 53 -6.07 -1.70 3.45
C LEU A 53 -5.83 -0.98 2.11
N SER A 54 -6.79 -0.18 1.63
CA SER A 54 -6.69 0.54 0.36
C SER A 54 -5.79 1.78 0.44
N GLN A 55 -5.63 2.39 1.62
CA GLN A 55 -4.86 3.64 1.79
C GLN A 55 -3.38 3.43 1.54
N GLY A 56 -2.72 4.27 0.72
CA GLY A 56 -1.32 4.08 0.32
C GLY A 56 -0.33 3.98 1.50
N LEU A 57 0.63 3.06 1.42
CA LEU A 57 1.69 2.90 2.44
C LEU A 57 2.70 4.05 2.44
N LEU A 58 2.96 4.63 1.26
CA LEU A 58 3.87 5.76 1.08
C LEU A 58 3.17 7.12 1.34
N GLY A 59 1.93 7.12 1.83
CA GLY A 59 1.07 8.30 1.86
C GLY A 59 0.67 8.71 0.45
N ASP A 60 -0.51 9.29 0.29
CA ASP A 60 -0.94 9.75 -1.03
C ASP A 60 -0.04 10.93 -1.45
N ALA A 61 0.91 10.68 -2.35
CA ALA A 61 1.68 11.74 -3.02
C ALA A 61 0.76 12.75 -3.74
N SER A 62 -0.48 12.35 -4.03
CA SER A 62 -1.57 13.18 -4.55
C SER A 62 -2.05 14.27 -3.58
N GLN A 63 -1.61 14.25 -2.31
CA GLN A 63 -1.85 15.32 -1.34
C GLN A 63 -0.57 16.09 -0.99
N ALA A 64 0.43 16.09 -1.87
CA ALA A 64 1.45 17.14 -1.94
C ALA A 64 0.88 18.49 -2.43
N GLY A 65 -0.38 18.77 -2.11
CA GLY A 65 -1.00 20.07 -2.12
C GLY A 65 -1.06 20.55 -0.68
N GLU A 66 -0.06 21.35 -0.32
CA GLU A 66 -0.02 22.21 0.83
C GLU A 66 -1.35 22.97 1.00
N SER A 67 -2.21 22.55 1.93
CA SER A 67 -3.37 23.37 2.34
C SER A 67 -3.80 23.15 3.79
N SER A 68 -3.08 22.34 4.56
CA SER A 68 -3.26 22.28 6.02
C SER A 68 -1.92 21.89 6.63
N GLY A 69 -1.17 22.87 7.12
CA GLY A 69 0.19 22.73 7.66
C GLY A 69 0.30 21.92 8.96
N GLN A 70 -0.30 20.73 9.03
CA GLN A 70 -0.16 19.80 10.15
C GLN A 70 0.32 18.43 9.65
N PRO A 71 1.64 18.15 9.73
CA PRO A 71 2.14 16.80 9.53
C PRO A 71 1.47 15.84 10.53
N GLY A 72 0.80 14.79 10.04
CA GLY A 72 0.19 13.74 10.88
C GLY A 72 -1.34 13.71 10.93
N ARG A 73 -2.07 14.68 10.36
CA ARG A 73 -3.56 14.67 10.38
C ARG A 73 -4.16 13.44 9.67
N GLY A 74 -3.55 13.03 8.55
CA GLY A 74 -3.97 11.81 7.84
C GLY A 74 -3.68 10.53 8.62
N ASP A 75 -2.57 10.49 9.35
CA ASP A 75 -2.20 9.33 10.17
C ASP A 75 -3.11 9.20 11.40
N ALA A 76 -3.42 10.31 12.06
CA ALA A 76 -4.36 10.34 13.19
C ALA A 76 -5.76 9.81 12.78
N LEU A 77 -6.30 10.27 11.65
CA LEU A 77 -7.59 9.79 11.13
C LEU A 77 -7.57 8.30 10.81
N LEU A 78 -6.49 7.80 10.21
CA LEU A 78 -6.32 6.38 9.93
C LEU A 78 -6.25 5.54 11.23
N LEU A 79 -5.58 6.06 12.26
CA LEU A 79 -5.48 5.39 13.55
C LEU A 79 -6.84 5.35 14.26
N GLU A 80 -7.60 6.45 14.26
CA GLU A 80 -8.98 6.47 14.77
C GLU A 80 -9.89 5.47 14.04
N GLU A 81 -9.73 5.38 12.72
CA GLU A 81 -10.44 4.41 11.89
C GLU A 81 -10.09 2.97 12.24
N ALA A 82 -8.80 2.68 12.42
CA ALA A 82 -8.32 1.37 12.83
C ALA A 82 -8.83 0.98 14.22
N GLU A 83 -8.81 1.92 15.17
CA GLU A 83 -9.35 1.71 16.52
C GLU A 83 -10.84 1.40 16.48
N ARG A 84 -11.62 2.11 15.65
CA ARG A 84 -13.04 1.79 15.43
C ARG A 84 -13.21 0.38 14.85
N PHE A 85 -12.42 0.04 13.83
CA PHE A 85 -12.45 -1.28 13.21
C PHE A 85 -12.17 -2.40 14.23
N PHE A 86 -11.16 -2.24 15.10
CA PHE A 86 -10.83 -3.25 16.12
C PHE A 86 -11.88 -3.36 17.24
N ARG A 87 -12.76 -2.37 17.44
CA ARG A 87 -13.90 -2.50 18.36
C ARG A 87 -15.09 -3.22 17.73
N GLU A 88 -15.34 -2.98 16.45
CA GLU A 88 -16.55 -3.44 15.76
C GLU A 88 -16.37 -4.80 15.07
N VAL A 89 -15.15 -5.13 14.64
CA VAL A 89 -14.87 -6.34 13.86
C VAL A 89 -14.13 -7.37 14.69
N ASP A 90 -14.87 -8.40 15.08
CA ASP A 90 -14.34 -9.62 15.70
C ASP A 90 -14.19 -10.72 14.65
N HIS A 91 -13.17 -10.58 13.80
CA HIS A 91 -12.80 -11.60 12.81
C HIS A 91 -11.27 -11.76 12.76
N PRO A 92 -10.71 -12.94 13.10
CA PRO A 92 -9.26 -13.11 13.28
C PRO A 92 -8.43 -12.68 12.06
N LEU A 93 -8.76 -13.18 10.87
CA LEU A 93 -8.03 -12.84 9.64
C LEU A 93 -8.07 -11.34 9.31
N LEU A 94 -9.23 -10.70 9.38
CA LEU A 94 -9.35 -9.28 9.06
C LEU A 94 -8.56 -8.42 10.06
N ARG A 95 -8.60 -8.78 11.35
CA ARG A 95 -7.79 -8.11 12.38
C ARG A 95 -6.29 -8.29 12.14
N GLN A 96 -5.85 -9.48 11.75
CA GLN A 96 -4.46 -9.75 11.39
C GLN A 96 -4.01 -8.91 10.20
N LEU A 97 -4.81 -8.86 9.13
CA LEU A 97 -4.50 -8.07 7.93
C LEU A 97 -4.41 -6.58 8.24
N VAL A 98 -5.35 -6.04 9.02
CA VAL A 98 -5.33 -4.63 9.44
C VAL A 98 -4.14 -4.35 10.35
N ARG A 99 -3.84 -5.22 11.33
CA ARG A 99 -2.66 -5.06 12.21
C ARG A 99 -1.37 -5.03 11.39
N HIS A 100 -1.17 -6.02 10.52
CA HIS A 100 0.00 -6.10 9.66
C HIS A 100 0.15 -4.86 8.76
N ARG A 101 -0.98 -4.34 8.24
CA ARG A 101 -1.00 -3.09 7.46
C ARG A 101 -0.51 -1.89 8.26
N LEU A 102 -0.96 -1.76 9.50
CA LEU A 102 -0.59 -0.65 10.36
C LEU A 102 0.87 -0.74 10.83
N ASP A 103 1.37 -1.95 11.08
CA ASP A 103 2.78 -2.18 11.42
C ASP A 103 3.69 -1.76 10.26
N LEU A 104 3.41 -2.22 9.04
CA LEU A 104 4.13 -1.80 7.83
C LEU A 104 4.10 -0.28 7.67
N ARG A 105 2.92 0.35 7.80
CA ARG A 105 2.78 1.81 7.69
C ARG A 105 3.62 2.53 8.75
N THR A 106 3.58 2.07 9.99
CA THR A 106 4.32 2.68 11.11
C THR A 106 5.82 2.66 10.84
N ILE A 107 6.35 1.52 10.38
CA ILE A 107 7.77 1.37 10.05
C ILE A 107 8.13 2.27 8.86
N VAL A 108 7.36 2.23 7.77
CA VAL A 108 7.63 3.04 6.56
C VAL A 108 7.54 4.54 6.86
N ALA A 109 6.58 4.98 7.68
CA ALA A 109 6.45 6.37 8.09
C ALA A 109 7.71 6.84 8.86
N ALA A 110 8.21 6.03 9.80
CA ALA A 110 9.43 6.34 10.54
C ALA A 110 10.67 6.40 9.62
N LEU A 111 10.84 5.41 8.74
CA LEU A 111 11.96 5.39 7.79
C LEU A 111 11.95 6.64 6.88
N ARG A 112 10.78 7.04 6.38
CA ARG A 112 10.65 8.25 5.56
C ARG A 112 10.93 9.54 6.33
N ARG A 113 10.46 9.66 7.57
CA ARG A 113 10.75 10.80 8.45
C ARG A 113 12.25 10.94 8.69
N ARG A 114 12.92 9.83 9.03
CA ARG A 114 14.37 9.78 9.22
C ARG A 114 15.13 10.13 7.94
N HIS A 115 14.70 9.59 6.80
CA HIS A 115 15.30 9.91 5.49
C HIS A 115 15.18 11.41 5.13
N ARG A 116 14.12 12.10 5.58
CA ARG A 116 14.00 13.57 5.46
C ARG A 116 14.87 14.37 6.42
N GLY A 117 15.63 13.72 7.31
CA GLY A 117 16.51 14.37 8.28
C GLY A 117 15.82 14.82 9.56
N GLU A 118 14.64 14.29 9.90
CA GLU A 118 14.01 14.55 11.21
C GLU A 118 14.91 13.99 12.33
N ALA A 119 15.52 14.89 13.12
CA ALA A 119 16.49 14.54 14.16
C ALA A 119 15.87 13.79 15.35
N GLU A 120 14.60 14.01 15.61
CA GLU A 120 13.86 13.41 16.73
C GLU A 120 12.58 12.72 16.24
N ALA A 121 12.18 11.68 16.96
CA ALA A 121 10.92 11.01 16.70
C ALA A 121 9.73 11.94 17.04
N PRO A 122 8.61 11.87 16.31
CA PRO A 122 7.42 12.72 16.53
C PRO A 122 6.62 12.29 17.78
N ARG A 123 7.25 12.39 18.95
CA ARG A 123 6.68 12.02 20.25
C ARG A 123 5.44 12.86 20.57
N GLY A 124 4.44 12.21 21.16
CA GLY A 124 3.17 12.86 21.51
C GLY A 124 2.22 13.11 20.34
N GLN A 125 2.56 12.64 19.13
CA GLN A 125 1.70 12.72 17.94
C GLN A 125 1.16 11.33 17.58
N ALA A 126 -0.03 11.29 16.98
CA ALA A 126 -0.61 10.06 16.45
C ALA A 126 -0.08 9.79 15.04
N TRP A 127 1.10 9.16 14.93
CA TRP A 127 1.81 8.91 13.67
C TRP A 127 2.01 7.42 13.34
N GLY A 128 1.80 6.54 14.32
CA GLY A 128 2.00 5.10 14.20
C GLY A 128 1.10 4.33 15.15
N SER A 129 1.07 3.01 15.03
CA SER A 129 0.20 2.15 15.81
C SER A 129 0.97 1.09 16.61
N GLY A 130 0.40 0.70 17.74
CA GLY A 130 0.83 -0.49 18.47
C GLY A 130 2.20 -0.36 19.16
N PRO A 131 2.79 -1.49 19.59
CA PRO A 131 4.00 -1.49 20.39
C PRO A 131 5.25 -1.01 19.64
N LEU A 132 5.22 -1.01 18.30
CA LEU A 132 6.34 -0.59 17.46
C LEU A 132 6.69 0.89 17.65
N VAL A 133 5.72 1.75 17.95
CA VAL A 133 5.96 3.19 18.16
C VAL A 133 6.99 3.41 19.26
N ALA A 134 6.79 2.79 20.42
CA ALA A 134 7.70 2.93 21.56
C ALA A 134 9.11 2.40 21.24
N THR A 135 9.21 1.29 20.50
CA THR A 135 10.51 0.73 20.07
C THR A 135 11.22 1.68 19.11
N ILE A 136 10.51 2.20 18.11
CA ILE A 136 11.05 3.11 17.10
C ILE A 136 11.51 4.42 17.74
N GLU A 137 10.72 5.00 18.66
CA GLU A 137 11.07 6.25 19.35
C GLU A 137 12.31 6.14 20.24
N ARG A 138 12.61 4.93 20.75
CA ARG A 138 13.81 4.65 21.54
C ARG A 138 15.05 4.49 20.68
N HIS A 139 14.91 3.91 19.47
CA HIS A 139 16.02 3.60 18.57
C HIS A 139 16.05 4.51 17.34
N TRP A 140 15.51 5.73 17.44
CA TRP A 140 15.34 6.66 16.30
C TRP A 140 16.66 6.99 15.57
N SER A 141 17.76 7.07 16.33
CA SER A 141 19.09 7.34 15.79
C SER A 141 19.62 6.21 14.92
N GLU A 142 19.16 4.97 15.12
CA GLU A 142 19.63 3.81 14.38
C GLU A 142 19.01 3.71 12.98
N PRO A 143 19.77 3.34 11.94
CA PRO A 143 19.25 3.19 10.59
C PRO A 143 18.05 2.27 10.44
N SER A 144 18.06 1.17 11.18
CA SER A 144 17.01 0.16 11.16
C SER A 144 15.98 0.33 12.27
N LEU A 145 16.04 1.42 13.04
CA LEU A 145 15.11 1.73 14.13
C LEU A 145 15.02 0.64 15.21
N GLY A 146 16.10 -0.14 15.41
CA GLY A 146 16.11 -1.30 16.31
C GLY A 146 15.25 -2.48 15.85
N LEU A 147 14.78 -2.49 14.59
CA LEU A 147 13.79 -3.43 14.08
C LEU A 147 14.34 -4.46 13.09
N ALA A 148 15.62 -4.39 12.71
CA ALA A 148 16.22 -5.28 11.71
C ALA A 148 16.05 -6.79 12.02
N GLY A 149 16.09 -7.18 13.30
CA GLY A 149 15.92 -8.58 13.70
C GLY A 149 14.51 -9.12 13.50
N LEU A 150 13.48 -8.25 13.63
CA LEU A 150 12.08 -8.63 13.45
C LEU A 150 11.61 -8.43 12.01
N PHE A 151 12.18 -7.45 11.32
CA PHE A 151 11.80 -7.04 9.98
C PHE A 151 13.04 -6.96 9.08
N PRO A 152 13.52 -8.10 8.54
CA PRO A 152 14.75 -8.16 7.75
C PRO A 152 14.75 -7.26 6.50
N TRP A 153 13.57 -6.94 5.98
CA TRP A 153 13.38 -6.09 4.80
C TRP A 153 13.75 -4.61 5.04
N ILE A 154 13.90 -4.17 6.30
CA ILE A 154 14.19 -2.77 6.62
C ILE A 154 15.51 -2.31 6.00
N GLY A 155 16.54 -3.16 5.97
CA GLY A 155 17.82 -2.80 5.35
C GLY A 155 17.69 -2.46 3.87
N GLU A 156 16.92 -3.26 3.13
CA GLU A 156 16.61 -3.01 1.72
C GLU A 156 15.78 -1.72 1.55
N ALA A 157 14.78 -1.50 2.42
CA ALA A 157 13.97 -0.28 2.38
C ALA A 157 14.79 1.00 2.64
N VAL A 158 15.75 0.95 3.58
CA VAL A 158 16.68 2.07 3.85
C VAL A 158 17.51 2.36 2.60
N LEU A 159 18.09 1.34 1.99
CA LEU A 159 18.89 1.50 0.76
C LEU A 159 18.05 2.11 -0.38
N LEU A 160 16.81 1.65 -0.57
CA LEU A 160 15.90 2.17 -1.60
C LEU A 160 15.51 3.64 -1.35
N LEU A 161 15.39 4.05 -0.09
CA LEU A 161 15.19 5.45 0.26
C LEU A 161 16.44 6.27 -0.02
N GLU A 162 17.62 5.80 0.36
CA GLU A 162 18.90 6.49 0.12
C GLU A 162 19.21 6.68 -1.37
N THR A 163 18.85 5.71 -2.21
CA THR A 163 18.98 5.81 -3.68
C THR A 163 17.81 6.54 -4.35
N ASN A 164 16.82 6.99 -3.56
CA ASN A 164 15.58 7.63 -4.03
C ASN A 164 14.78 6.75 -5.02
N ASP A 165 14.92 5.43 -4.93
CA ASP A 165 14.17 4.46 -5.73
C ASP A 165 12.80 4.16 -5.07
N LEU A 166 11.87 5.11 -5.24
CA LEU A 166 10.51 5.00 -4.72
C LEU A 166 9.72 3.84 -5.35
N ILE A 167 10.00 3.49 -6.61
CA ILE A 167 9.34 2.39 -7.32
C ILE A 167 9.83 1.06 -6.74
N GLY A 168 11.14 0.91 -6.53
CA GLY A 168 11.72 -0.24 -5.86
C GLY A 168 11.19 -0.40 -4.44
N LEU A 169 11.04 0.70 -3.69
CA LEU A 169 10.44 0.66 -2.35
C LEU A 169 8.99 0.18 -2.39
N GLU A 170 8.17 0.67 -3.32
CA GLU A 170 6.80 0.20 -3.45
C GLU A 170 6.71 -1.27 -3.86
N ARG A 171 7.57 -1.70 -4.78
CA ARG A 171 7.68 -3.10 -5.19
C ARG A 171 8.07 -4.00 -4.02
N LEU A 172 9.01 -3.59 -3.18
CA LEU A 172 9.39 -4.28 -1.95
C LEU A 172 8.17 -4.43 -1.03
N LEU A 173 7.48 -3.33 -0.72
CA LEU A 173 6.32 -3.32 0.17
C LEU A 173 5.17 -4.20 -0.35
N PHE A 174 4.88 -4.15 -1.65
CA PHE A 174 3.84 -4.98 -2.25
C PHE A 174 4.24 -6.46 -2.21
N SER A 175 5.52 -6.78 -2.42
CA SER A 175 6.04 -8.15 -2.31
C SER A 175 5.89 -8.72 -0.90
N LEU A 176 6.09 -7.89 0.14
CA LEU A 176 5.91 -8.29 1.54
C LEU A 176 4.45 -8.65 1.82
N ILE A 177 3.53 -7.77 1.42
CA ILE A 177 2.09 -7.99 1.61
C ILE A 177 1.63 -9.22 0.82
N TRP A 178 2.07 -9.38 -0.43
CA TRP A 178 1.70 -10.53 -1.25
C TRP A 178 2.12 -11.85 -0.61
N ARG A 179 3.36 -11.92 -0.10
CA ARG A 179 3.89 -13.12 0.57
C ARG A 179 3.12 -13.45 1.85
N GLU A 180 2.69 -12.43 2.60
CA GLU A 180 1.83 -12.64 3.77
C GLU A 180 0.46 -13.19 3.35
N LEU A 181 -0.14 -12.67 2.28
CA LEU A 181 -1.39 -13.19 1.73
C LEU A 181 -1.24 -14.63 1.20
N ASP A 182 -0.09 -14.99 0.64
CA ASP A 182 0.24 -16.35 0.23
C ASP A 182 0.32 -17.32 1.40
N ARG A 183 0.92 -16.90 2.52
CA ARG A 183 0.90 -17.68 3.76
C ARG A 183 -0.52 -17.84 4.30
N LEU A 184 -1.27 -16.74 4.38
CA LEU A 184 -2.63 -16.74 4.91
C LEU A 184 -3.60 -17.53 4.04
N ALA A 185 -3.36 -17.66 2.73
CA ALA A 185 -4.20 -18.45 1.85
C ALA A 185 -4.15 -19.96 2.14
N GLN A 186 -3.11 -20.43 2.82
CA GLN A 186 -2.94 -21.85 3.13
C GLN A 186 -4.06 -22.31 4.07
N GLY A 187 -4.94 -23.19 3.55
CA GLY A 187 -6.08 -23.72 4.30
C GLY A 187 -7.43 -23.06 3.98
N HIS A 188 -7.46 -21.99 3.17
CA HIS A 188 -8.68 -21.30 2.78
C HIS A 188 -8.95 -21.44 1.28
N ASN A 189 -10.01 -22.18 0.92
CA ASN A 189 -10.36 -22.44 -0.49
C ASN A 189 -11.73 -21.87 -0.88
N PHE A 190 -12.76 -22.09 -0.05
CA PHE A 190 -14.16 -21.76 -0.37
C PHE A 190 -14.93 -21.25 0.86
N ASP A 191 -14.27 -20.40 1.65
CA ASP A 191 -14.80 -19.74 2.84
C ASP A 191 -14.72 -18.22 2.68
N PHE A 192 -15.10 -17.50 3.73
CA PHE A 192 -15.08 -16.04 3.72
C PHE A 192 -13.63 -15.52 3.65
N GLU A 193 -12.72 -16.17 4.36
CA GLU A 193 -11.29 -15.89 4.38
C GLU A 193 -10.67 -15.96 2.98
N ALA A 194 -11.01 -16.98 2.18
CA ALA A 194 -10.59 -17.09 0.79
C ALA A 194 -11.03 -15.87 -0.04
N VAL A 195 -12.25 -15.35 0.19
CA VAL A 195 -12.75 -14.14 -0.47
C VAL A 195 -11.96 -12.91 -0.03
N VAL A 196 -11.72 -12.75 1.28
CA VAL A 196 -10.93 -11.65 1.83
C VAL A 196 -9.54 -11.61 1.19
N ILE A 197 -8.86 -12.75 1.13
CA ILE A 197 -7.51 -12.88 0.59
C ILE A 197 -7.50 -12.61 -0.91
N TYR A 198 -8.47 -13.14 -1.65
CA TYR A 198 -8.63 -12.84 -3.07
C TYR A 198 -8.75 -11.34 -3.30
N LEU A 199 -9.61 -10.66 -2.54
CA LEU A 199 -9.80 -9.21 -2.68
C LEU A 199 -8.57 -8.41 -2.31
N ALA A 200 -7.86 -8.81 -1.26
CA ALA A 200 -6.61 -8.18 -0.88
C ALA A 200 -5.59 -8.29 -2.02
N ARG A 201 -5.38 -9.49 -2.57
CA ARG A 201 -4.49 -9.70 -3.74
C ARG A 201 -4.94 -8.89 -4.96
N TRP A 202 -6.23 -8.93 -5.28
CA TRP A 202 -6.77 -8.16 -6.40
C TRP A 202 -6.52 -6.66 -6.25
N SER A 203 -6.67 -6.11 -5.04
CA SER A 203 -6.40 -4.70 -4.75
C SER A 203 -4.91 -4.34 -4.88
N LEU A 204 -4.01 -5.30 -4.65
CA LEU A 204 -2.58 -5.11 -4.87
C LEU A 204 -2.27 -5.04 -6.37
N VAL A 205 -2.81 -5.98 -7.15
CA VAL A 205 -2.66 -5.98 -8.61
C VAL A 205 -3.22 -4.69 -9.21
N GLU A 206 -4.45 -4.30 -8.84
CA GLU A 206 -5.07 -3.07 -9.33
C GLU A 206 -4.24 -1.83 -9.04
N ARG A 207 -3.70 -1.70 -7.82
CA ARG A 207 -2.84 -0.58 -7.47
C ARG A 207 -1.52 -0.58 -8.25
N TRP A 208 -0.89 -1.76 -8.38
CA TRP A 208 0.37 -1.87 -9.12
C TRP A 208 0.19 -1.51 -10.59
N SER A 209 -0.85 -2.04 -11.25
CA SER A 209 -1.17 -1.73 -12.65
C SER A 209 -1.43 -0.23 -12.86
N ASN A 210 -2.17 0.41 -11.95
CA ASN A 210 -2.43 1.85 -12.02
C ASN A 210 -1.17 2.71 -11.77
N TYR A 211 -0.31 2.26 -10.85
CA TYR A 211 0.95 2.93 -10.57
C TYR A 211 1.89 2.86 -11.77
N ASP A 212 2.06 1.68 -12.38
CA ASP A 212 2.89 1.51 -13.58
C ASP A 212 2.35 2.33 -14.75
N ALA A 213 1.03 2.39 -14.96
CA ALA A 213 0.41 3.25 -15.96
C ALA A 213 0.72 4.75 -15.72
N THR A 214 0.63 5.20 -14.47
CA THR A 214 0.95 6.60 -14.09
C THR A 214 2.44 6.91 -14.26
N ALA A 215 3.30 5.99 -13.82
CA ALA A 215 4.75 6.11 -13.95
C ALA A 215 5.17 6.09 -15.42
N ALA A 216 4.59 5.23 -16.25
CA ALA A 216 4.81 5.20 -17.69
C ALA A 216 4.38 6.52 -18.35
N ALA A 217 3.23 7.07 -17.98
CA ALA A 217 2.77 8.36 -18.50
C ALA A 217 3.68 9.54 -18.07
N GLN A 218 4.27 9.49 -16.87
CA GLN A 218 5.25 10.48 -16.42
C GLN A 218 6.57 10.36 -17.18
N ARG A 219 7.11 9.14 -17.32
CA ARG A 219 8.33 8.88 -18.12
C ARG A 219 8.14 9.32 -19.57
N PHE A 220 6.97 9.02 -20.16
CA PHE A 220 6.64 9.48 -21.51
C PHE A 220 6.64 11.02 -21.61
N ARG A 221 5.99 11.71 -20.67
CA ARG A 221 6.00 13.19 -20.63
C ARG A 221 7.41 13.76 -20.51
N GLN A 222 8.26 13.17 -19.67
CA GLN A 222 9.67 13.57 -19.51
C GLN A 222 10.48 13.35 -20.79
N LEU A 223 10.29 12.22 -21.47
CA LEU A 223 10.93 11.93 -22.75
C LEU A 223 10.46 12.90 -23.85
N VAL A 224 9.16 13.22 -23.90
CA VAL A 224 8.61 14.20 -24.84
C VAL A 224 9.13 15.60 -24.53
N SER A 225 9.17 16.03 -23.26
CA SER A 225 9.71 17.34 -22.89
C SER A 225 11.22 17.45 -23.15
N ALA A 226 11.98 16.40 -22.86
CA ALA A 226 13.41 16.35 -23.16
C ALA A 226 13.70 16.30 -24.67
N GLY A 227 12.83 15.64 -25.45
CA GLY A 227 12.89 15.63 -26.91
C GLY A 227 12.57 17.00 -27.50
N LEU A 228 11.49 17.65 -27.06
CA LEU A 228 11.06 18.97 -27.53
C LEU A 228 12.05 20.09 -27.15
N GLY A 229 12.69 20.02 -25.98
CA GLY A 229 13.74 20.97 -25.59
C GLY A 229 14.99 20.91 -26.50
N ARG A 230 15.33 19.73 -27.02
CA ARG A 230 16.43 19.58 -28.00
C ARG A 230 16.09 20.14 -29.38
N PHE A 231 14.81 20.16 -29.76
CA PHE A 231 14.36 20.75 -31.02
C PHE A 231 14.39 22.29 -31.00
N THR A 232 14.11 22.92 -29.86
CA THR A 232 14.20 24.38 -29.72
C THR A 232 15.65 24.89 -29.78
N ASP A 233 16.61 24.13 -29.26
CA ASP A 233 18.05 24.48 -29.38
C ASP A 233 18.58 24.33 -30.82
N THR A 234 18.00 23.44 -31.63
CA THR A 234 18.43 23.27 -33.04
C THR A 234 17.88 24.38 -33.94
N LEU A 235 16.74 24.99 -33.61
CA LEU A 235 16.15 26.10 -34.37
C LEU A 235 16.76 27.47 -34.01
N ALA A 236 17.45 27.58 -32.88
CA ALA A 236 18.13 28.81 -32.46
C ALA A 236 19.50 29.05 -33.16
N VAL A 237 20.00 28.08 -33.93
CA VAL A 237 21.36 28.09 -34.53
C VAL A 237 21.35 28.42 -36.04
N CYS A 238 20.25 28.96 -36.59
CA CYS A 238 20.26 29.50 -37.96
C CYS A 238 20.59 31.00 -37.96
N PRO A 239 21.84 31.43 -38.25
CA PRO A 239 22.10 32.83 -38.58
C PRO A 239 21.45 33.15 -39.93
N ALA A 240 20.54 34.12 -39.92
CA ALA A 240 19.99 34.71 -41.14
C ALA A 240 21.16 35.20 -42.03
N ARG A 241 21.22 34.69 -43.26
CA ARG A 241 22.04 35.21 -44.33
C ARG A 241 21.14 35.93 -45.32
#